data_AF-A0AAZ3PFE5-F1
#
_entry.id   AF-A0AAZ3PFE5-F1
#
_cell.length_a   1.000
_cell.length_b   1.000
_cell.length_c   1.000
_cell.angle_alpha   90.00
_cell.angle_beta   90.00
_cell.angle_gamma   90.00
#
_symmetry.space_group_name_H-M   'P 1'
#
loop_
_entity.id
_entity.type
_entity.pdbx_description
1 polymer ?
#
loop_
_entity_poly.entity_id
_entity_poly.type
_entity_poly.pdbx_seq_one_letter_code
_entity_poly.pdbx_strand_id
1 'polypeptide(L)'
;MKEIPLSVIIVLHIWSYGVKAQESGKGCQRPQLDNGFVDPEQNMYQDGMTLTYACDKGLKTPMEGWWGMITCENGRWSDTPLCTASRSCDAPPQVNHATVVQQYQNNFIDGSKVVYKCKRSYIMEGNADVVCLLGEWTSTPTCSHEALRKCRDNEFQCNNRRCIPTIWRCDKDDDCSDNSDEENCGCS
;
A
#
# COMPACT_ATOMS: atom_id res chain seq x y z
N MET A 1 43.78 66.87 -42.11
CA MET A 1 42.30 66.80 -41.97
C MET A 1 41.96 66.75 -40.49
N LYS A 2 41.43 67.84 -39.93
CA LYS A 2 40.14 67.83 -39.23
C LYS A 2 39.84 69.21 -38.65
N GLU A 3 38.76 69.74 -39.19
CA GLU A 3 37.94 70.82 -38.64
C GLU A 3 37.23 70.38 -37.34
N ILE A 4 36.89 71.39 -36.54
CA ILE A 4 36.22 71.41 -35.22
C ILE A 4 34.72 71.01 -35.39
N PRO A 5 33.96 70.58 -34.33
CA PRO A 5 33.25 71.59 -33.53
C PRO A 5 33.08 71.28 -32.03
N LEU A 6 32.89 72.36 -31.28
CA LEU A 6 32.55 72.44 -29.85
C LEU A 6 31.11 71.96 -29.62
N SER A 7 30.92 70.84 -28.91
CA SER A 7 29.67 70.52 -28.21
C SER A 7 29.89 69.46 -27.14
N VAL A 8 29.35 69.73 -25.95
CA VAL A 8 29.06 68.84 -24.80
C VAL A 8 30.15 68.76 -23.70
N ILE A 9 30.00 69.63 -22.70
CA ILE A 9 30.52 69.55 -21.33
C ILE A 9 29.79 68.43 -20.57
N ILE A 10 30.47 67.60 -19.75
CA ILE A 10 30.03 66.93 -18.49
C ILE A 10 31.30 66.27 -17.88
N VAL A 11 31.97 66.87 -16.88
CA VAL A 11 31.75 66.78 -15.41
C VAL A 11 32.11 65.42 -14.78
N LEU A 12 33.23 65.45 -14.03
CA LEU A 12 33.63 64.73 -12.80
C LEU A 12 33.94 63.22 -12.80
N HIS A 13 35.13 62.95 -12.24
CA HIS A 13 35.61 61.65 -11.76
C HIS A 13 34.72 61.07 -10.66
N ILE A 14 34.11 59.91 -10.95
CA ILE A 14 33.71 58.93 -9.94
C ILE A 14 34.01 57.55 -10.53
N TRP A 15 35.08 56.92 -10.06
CA TRP A 15 35.29 55.50 -10.26
C TRP A 15 34.31 54.76 -9.36
N SER A 16 33.10 54.57 -9.85
CA SER A 16 32.17 53.61 -9.26
C SER A 16 32.74 52.22 -9.51
N TYR A 17 33.49 51.68 -8.55
CA TYR A 17 33.66 50.24 -8.45
C TYR A 17 32.26 49.65 -8.30
N GLY A 18 31.68 49.22 -9.42
CA GLY A 18 30.47 48.44 -9.43
C GLY A 18 30.76 47.15 -8.69
N VAL A 19 30.32 47.07 -7.43
CA VAL A 19 30.11 45.79 -6.77
C VAL A 19 29.06 45.08 -7.63
N LYS A 20 29.48 44.14 -8.46
CA LYS A 20 28.54 43.16 -9.01
C LYS A 20 27.96 42.44 -7.81
N ALA A 21 26.73 42.77 -7.45
CA ALA A 21 25.91 41.89 -6.63
C ALA A 21 25.87 40.57 -7.40
N GLN A 22 26.61 39.58 -6.90
CA GLN A 22 26.46 38.21 -7.34
C GLN A 22 25.02 37.86 -7.04
N GLU A 23 24.20 37.64 -8.07
CA GLU A 23 22.86 37.12 -7.89
C GLU A 23 23.00 35.81 -7.13
N SER A 24 22.74 35.87 -5.82
CA SER A 24 22.54 34.72 -4.98
C SER A 24 21.34 34.00 -5.57
N GLY A 25 21.57 33.02 -6.45
CA GLY A 25 20.53 32.12 -6.93
C GLY A 25 19.68 31.69 -5.74
N LYS A 26 18.36 31.86 -5.84
CA LYS A 26 17.45 31.60 -4.72
C LYS A 26 17.59 30.13 -4.33
N GLY A 27 18.24 29.88 -3.21
CA GLY A 27 18.34 28.54 -2.63
C GLY A 27 17.05 28.14 -1.93
N CYS A 28 16.84 26.84 -1.76
CA CYS A 28 15.72 26.30 -1.01
C CYS A 28 16.13 26.02 0.43
N GLN A 29 15.26 26.33 1.38
CA GLN A 29 15.46 25.90 2.77
C GLN A 29 15.17 24.40 2.90
N ARG A 30 15.74 23.77 3.94
CA ARG A 30 15.40 22.39 4.30
C ARG A 30 13.88 22.19 4.33
N PRO A 31 13.33 21.25 3.56
CA PRO A 31 11.90 20.98 3.59
C PRO A 31 11.51 20.42 4.95
N GLN A 32 10.29 20.73 5.38
CA GLN A 32 9.72 20.09 6.56
C GLN A 32 9.29 18.67 6.19
N LEU A 33 9.78 17.68 6.93
CA LEU A 33 9.45 16.28 6.74
C LEU A 33 9.33 15.62 8.10
N ASP A 34 8.10 15.26 8.48
CA ASP A 34 7.83 14.52 9.70
C ASP A 34 7.95 13.01 9.43
N ASN A 35 8.49 12.27 10.41
CA ASN A 35 8.64 10.81 10.37
C ASN A 35 9.41 10.31 9.12
N GLY A 36 10.53 10.96 8.84
CA GLY A 36 11.42 10.59 7.75
C GLY A 36 12.73 11.34 7.83
N PHE A 37 13.58 11.12 6.83
CA PHE A 37 14.88 11.77 6.72
C PHE A 37 15.13 12.26 5.30
N VAL A 38 16.05 13.22 5.18
CA VAL A 38 16.50 13.79 3.91
C VAL A 38 18.01 13.60 3.75
N ASP A 39 18.47 13.29 2.55
CA ASP A 39 19.88 13.15 2.20
C ASP A 39 20.18 13.86 0.85
N PRO A 40 21.14 14.80 0.81
CA PRO A 40 22.00 15.22 1.91
C PRO A 40 21.26 16.09 2.95
N GLU A 41 21.58 15.94 4.23
CA GLU A 41 21.02 16.77 5.30
C GLU A 41 21.73 18.15 5.32
N GLN A 42 21.03 19.18 4.86
CA GLN A 42 21.55 20.55 4.80
C GLN A 42 20.46 21.54 5.21
N ASN A 43 20.86 22.72 5.70
CA ASN A 43 19.90 23.78 6.05
C ASN A 43 19.46 24.62 4.83
N MET A 44 20.31 24.69 3.81
CA MET A 44 20.14 25.48 2.59
C MET A 44 20.67 24.68 1.40
N TYR A 45 19.90 24.64 0.31
CA TYR A 45 20.21 23.93 -0.91
C TYR A 45 20.31 24.93 -2.06
N GLN A 46 21.31 24.75 -2.93
CA GLN A 46 21.48 25.59 -4.10
C GLN A 46 20.41 25.29 -5.15
N ASP A 47 20.09 26.28 -5.99
CA ASP A 47 19.22 26.08 -7.14
C ASP A 47 19.77 24.95 -8.03
N GLY A 48 18.88 24.07 -8.48
CA GLY A 48 19.21 22.86 -9.23
C GLY A 48 19.69 21.67 -8.38
N MET A 49 19.91 21.81 -7.07
CA MET A 49 20.22 20.66 -6.21
C MET A 49 18.99 19.76 -6.03
N THR A 50 19.21 18.45 -6.16
CA THR A 50 18.22 17.43 -5.83
C THR A 50 18.60 16.75 -4.53
N LEU A 51 17.64 16.59 -3.63
CA LEU A 51 17.77 15.75 -2.44
C LEU A 51 16.86 14.54 -2.55
N THR A 52 17.25 13.49 -1.85
CA THR A 52 16.43 12.31 -1.59
C THR A 52 15.76 12.44 -0.24
N TYR A 53 14.53 11.93 -0.11
CA TYR A 53 13.85 11.80 1.16
C TYR A 53 13.29 10.40 1.31
N ALA A 54 13.28 9.86 2.52
CA ALA A 54 12.75 8.55 2.81
C ALA A 54 11.92 8.58 4.09
N CYS A 55 10.90 7.74 4.13
CA CYS A 55 9.98 7.66 5.25
C CYS A 55 10.40 6.62 6.28
N ASP A 56 10.08 6.89 7.54
CA ASP A 56 10.26 5.93 8.61
C ASP A 56 9.42 4.66 8.36
N LYS A 57 9.77 3.57 9.04
CA LYS A 57 9.16 2.26 8.84
C LYS A 57 7.62 2.32 8.93
N GLY A 58 6.95 1.83 7.89
CA GLY A 58 5.48 1.74 7.81
C GLY A 58 4.81 2.95 7.18
N LEU A 59 5.57 3.97 6.80
CA LEU A 59 5.09 5.14 6.07
C LEU A 59 5.54 5.04 4.60
N LYS A 60 4.74 5.60 3.69
CA LYS A 60 5.05 5.69 2.25
C LYS A 60 4.96 7.15 1.80
N THR A 61 5.58 7.44 0.66
CA THR A 61 5.42 8.74 0.01
C THR A 61 4.08 8.79 -0.74
N PRO A 62 3.60 9.96 -1.21
CA PRO A 62 2.41 10.04 -2.07
C PRO A 62 2.62 9.35 -3.42
N MET A 63 3.87 9.19 -3.85
CA MET A 63 4.25 8.34 -4.98
C MET A 63 4.46 6.91 -4.48
N GLU A 64 4.25 5.91 -5.33
CA GLU A 64 4.51 4.51 -4.98
C GLU A 64 5.95 4.35 -4.42
N GLY A 65 6.08 3.85 -3.18
CA GLY A 65 7.38 3.60 -2.53
C GLY A 65 7.55 4.23 -1.14
N TRP A 66 8.70 3.97 -0.53
CA TRP A 66 9.06 4.47 0.82
C TRP A 66 10.08 5.62 0.77
N TRP A 67 10.46 6.08 -0.42
CA TRP A 67 11.39 7.19 -0.65
C TRP A 67 11.01 7.96 -1.93
N GLY A 68 11.58 9.16 -2.09
CA GLY A 68 11.37 10.04 -3.25
C GLY A 68 12.52 11.05 -3.42
N MET A 69 12.43 11.87 -4.46
CA MET A 69 13.42 12.90 -4.77
C MET A 69 12.71 14.22 -5.08
N ILE A 70 13.28 15.33 -4.61
CA ILE A 70 12.80 16.68 -4.93
C ILE A 70 13.97 17.57 -5.33
N THR A 71 13.73 18.47 -6.28
CA THR A 71 14.73 19.38 -6.83
C THR A 71 14.42 20.81 -6.44
N CYS A 72 15.43 21.58 -6.03
CA CYS A 72 15.28 23.00 -5.80
C CYS A 72 15.25 23.73 -7.14
N GLU A 73 14.15 24.43 -7.43
CA GLU A 73 13.92 25.16 -8.67
C GLU A 73 13.55 26.61 -8.35
N ASN A 74 14.47 27.53 -8.63
CA ASN A 74 14.38 28.96 -8.39
C ASN A 74 13.93 29.33 -6.96
N GLY A 75 14.39 28.57 -5.96
CA GLY A 75 14.05 28.78 -4.55
C GLY A 75 12.77 28.09 -4.09
N ARG A 76 12.19 27.20 -4.89
CA ARG A 76 11.05 26.36 -4.53
C ARG A 76 11.34 24.90 -4.82
N TRP A 77 10.94 23.99 -3.93
CA TRP A 77 11.03 22.56 -4.20
C TRP A 77 10.05 22.13 -5.31
N SER A 78 10.50 21.22 -6.18
CA SER A 78 9.71 20.64 -7.28
C SER A 78 8.46 19.89 -6.77
N ASP A 79 8.53 19.37 -5.54
CA ASP A 79 7.42 18.77 -4.83
C ASP A 79 7.55 18.97 -3.31
N THR A 80 6.51 18.66 -2.54
CA THR A 80 6.52 18.68 -1.08
C THR A 80 6.72 17.26 -0.55
N PRO A 81 7.86 16.96 0.12
CA PRO A 81 8.09 15.63 0.66
C PRO A 81 7.09 15.36 1.78
N LEU A 82 6.42 14.23 1.71
CA LEU A 82 5.38 13.84 2.66
C LEU A 82 5.52 12.36 2.98
N CYS A 83 5.45 12.02 4.27
CA CYS A 83 5.36 10.64 4.74
C CYS A 83 4.00 10.43 5.37
N THR A 84 3.14 9.65 4.70
CA THR A 84 1.83 9.29 5.21
C THR A 84 1.80 7.82 5.56
N ALA A 85 0.96 7.45 6.54
CA ALA A 85 0.60 6.06 6.72
C ALA A 85 0.03 5.58 5.39
N SER A 86 0.72 4.65 4.74
CA SER A 86 0.24 4.12 3.48
C SER A 86 -1.09 3.46 3.76
N ARG A 87 -2.16 4.02 3.20
CA ARG A 87 -3.45 3.32 3.19
C ARG A 87 -3.58 2.42 1.98
N SER A 88 -2.49 2.24 1.22
CA SER A 88 -2.47 1.37 0.05
C SER A 88 -1.93 0.00 0.44
N CYS A 89 -2.69 -1.03 0.12
CA CYS A 89 -2.27 -2.41 0.33
C CYS A 89 -1.41 -2.89 -0.84
N ASP A 90 -0.51 -3.82 -0.54
CA ASP A 90 0.20 -4.57 -1.58
C ASP A 90 -0.79 -5.51 -2.32
N ALA A 91 -0.30 -6.30 -3.27
CA ALA A 91 -1.13 -7.25 -4.01
C ALA A 91 -1.91 -8.18 -3.05
N PRO A 92 -3.14 -8.62 -3.42
CA PRO A 92 -3.97 -9.44 -2.57
C PRO A 92 -3.26 -10.71 -2.07
N PRO A 93 -3.45 -11.11 -0.79
CA PRO A 93 -2.76 -12.26 -0.23
C PRO A 93 -3.09 -13.54 -1.00
N GLN A 94 -2.13 -14.45 -1.13
CA GLN A 94 -2.41 -15.74 -1.78
C GLN A 94 -3.10 -16.68 -0.80
N VAL A 95 -4.27 -17.20 -1.17
CA VAL A 95 -5.03 -18.16 -0.37
C VAL A 95 -4.97 -19.53 -1.05
N ASN A 96 -4.47 -20.53 -0.31
CA ASN A 96 -4.34 -21.88 -0.82
C ASN A 96 -5.70 -22.44 -1.25
N HIS A 97 -5.74 -23.01 -2.45
CA HIS A 97 -6.96 -23.54 -3.07
C HIS A 97 -8.09 -22.52 -3.26
N ALA A 98 -7.76 -21.22 -3.36
CA ALA A 98 -8.70 -20.18 -3.76
C ALA A 98 -8.22 -19.42 -5.00
N THR A 99 -9.13 -18.63 -5.57
CA THR A 99 -8.88 -17.67 -6.64
C THR A 99 -9.61 -16.37 -6.35
N VAL A 100 -9.02 -15.24 -6.71
CA VAL A 100 -9.72 -13.94 -6.69
C VAL A 100 -10.63 -13.88 -7.91
N VAL A 101 -11.94 -13.72 -7.70
CA VAL A 101 -12.96 -13.73 -8.78
C VAL A 101 -13.51 -12.35 -9.11
N GLN A 102 -13.29 -11.37 -8.22
CA GLN A 102 -13.65 -9.98 -8.44
C GLN A 102 -12.50 -9.10 -7.96
N GLN A 103 -11.76 -8.56 -8.93
CA GLN A 103 -10.72 -7.57 -8.72
C GLN A 103 -11.00 -6.40 -9.66
N TYR A 104 -11.75 -5.41 -9.17
CA TYR A 104 -12.17 -4.25 -9.95
C TYR A 104 -11.09 -3.17 -10.09
N GLN A 105 -9.93 -3.36 -9.43
CA GLN A 105 -8.91 -2.34 -9.24
C GLN A 105 -7.51 -2.95 -9.43
N ASN A 106 -6.63 -2.20 -10.09
CA ASN A 106 -5.21 -2.54 -10.24
C ASN A 106 -4.32 -1.83 -9.21
N ASN A 107 -4.90 -0.88 -8.45
CA ASN A 107 -4.27 -0.17 -7.34
C ASN A 107 -5.19 -0.30 -6.12
N PHE A 108 -4.66 -0.79 -4.99
CA PHE A 108 -5.44 -1.12 -3.81
C PHE A 108 -5.23 -0.06 -2.74
N ILE A 109 -6.22 0.81 -2.59
CA ILE A 109 -6.24 1.87 -1.58
C ILE A 109 -7.16 1.48 -0.41
N ASP A 110 -7.22 2.33 0.61
CA ASP A 110 -8.13 2.16 1.75
C ASP A 110 -9.57 1.92 1.28
N GLY A 111 -10.18 0.84 1.76
CA GLY A 111 -11.53 0.43 1.38
C GLY A 111 -11.62 -0.40 0.10
N SER A 112 -10.52 -0.60 -0.65
CA SER A 112 -10.48 -1.55 -1.78
C SER A 112 -10.87 -2.95 -1.32
N LYS A 113 -11.65 -3.66 -2.14
CA LYS A 113 -12.17 -5.00 -1.83
C LYS A 113 -11.86 -5.97 -2.96
N VAL A 114 -11.41 -7.17 -2.58
CA VAL A 114 -11.31 -8.33 -3.47
C VAL A 114 -12.18 -9.47 -2.94
N VAL A 115 -12.71 -10.29 -3.84
CA VAL A 115 -13.55 -11.44 -3.46
C VAL A 115 -12.85 -12.74 -3.80
N TYR A 116 -12.65 -13.59 -2.79
CA TYR A 116 -12.09 -14.92 -2.95
C TYR A 116 -13.17 -15.97 -3.19
N LYS A 117 -12.82 -16.98 -3.98
CA LYS A 117 -13.63 -18.17 -4.20
C LYS A 117 -12.74 -19.41 -4.08
N CYS A 118 -13.15 -20.38 -3.27
CA CYS A 118 -12.46 -21.66 -3.20
C CYS A 118 -12.60 -22.45 -4.52
N LYS A 119 -11.57 -23.24 -4.84
CA LYS A 119 -11.57 -24.18 -5.96
C LYS A 119 -12.59 -25.30 -5.71
N ARG A 120 -12.93 -26.05 -6.76
CA ARG A 120 -13.90 -27.16 -6.68
C ARG A 120 -13.51 -28.17 -5.58
N SER A 121 -14.50 -28.64 -4.82
CA SER A 121 -14.35 -29.58 -3.69
C SER A 121 -13.68 -29.01 -2.43
N TYR A 122 -13.44 -27.69 -2.39
CA TYR A 122 -13.03 -26.97 -1.19
C TYR A 122 -14.18 -26.10 -0.68
N ILE A 123 -14.36 -26.09 0.63
CA ILE A 123 -15.37 -25.33 1.35
C ILE A 123 -14.68 -24.12 1.99
N MET A 124 -15.33 -22.96 1.92
CA MET A 124 -14.80 -21.72 2.51
C MET A 124 -15.19 -21.62 3.99
N GLU A 125 -14.20 -21.29 4.81
CA GLU A 125 -14.35 -20.87 6.19
C GLU A 125 -13.89 -19.42 6.33
N GLY A 126 -14.73 -18.56 6.90
CA GLY A 126 -14.48 -17.11 7.01
C GLY A 126 -15.20 -16.30 5.94
N ASN A 127 -14.72 -15.08 5.71
CA ASN A 127 -15.35 -14.12 4.79
C ASN A 127 -14.71 -14.20 3.38
N ALA A 128 -15.53 -14.17 2.33
CA ALA A 128 -15.07 -14.12 0.95
C ALA A 128 -14.52 -12.72 0.58
N ASP A 129 -15.08 -11.68 1.18
CA ASP A 129 -14.69 -10.29 0.97
C ASP A 129 -13.47 -9.96 1.82
N VAL A 130 -12.34 -9.69 1.16
CA VAL A 130 -11.11 -9.23 1.81
C VAL A 130 -10.90 -7.77 1.43
N VAL A 131 -10.98 -6.91 2.44
CA VAL A 131 -10.92 -5.45 2.32
C VAL A 131 -9.55 -4.95 2.78
N CYS A 132 -8.98 -4.00 2.05
CA CYS A 132 -7.80 -3.22 2.43
C CYS A 132 -8.23 -2.15 3.43
N LEU A 133 -7.72 -2.19 4.65
CA LEU A 133 -8.00 -1.20 5.68
C LEU A 133 -6.67 -0.72 6.27
N LEU A 134 -6.43 0.58 6.24
CA LEU A 134 -5.24 1.22 6.80
C LEU A 134 -3.92 0.60 6.28
N GLY A 135 -3.90 0.15 5.02
CA GLY A 135 -2.73 -0.45 4.39
C GLY A 135 -2.54 -1.95 4.65
N GLU A 136 -3.43 -2.60 5.39
CA GLU A 136 -3.43 -4.05 5.59
C GLU A 136 -4.70 -4.72 5.06
N TRP A 137 -4.54 -5.92 4.51
CA TRP A 137 -5.68 -6.75 4.15
C TRP A 137 -6.31 -7.35 5.40
N THR A 138 -7.63 -7.26 5.50
CA THR A 138 -8.43 -7.99 6.50
C THR A 138 -8.22 -9.51 6.41
N SER A 139 -8.66 -10.24 7.44
CA SER A 139 -8.47 -11.69 7.55
C SER A 139 -8.93 -12.44 6.30
N THR A 140 -8.06 -13.29 5.75
CA THR A 140 -8.36 -14.11 4.58
C THR A 140 -9.20 -15.34 4.93
N PRO A 141 -10.00 -15.86 3.99
CA PRO A 141 -10.70 -17.12 4.19
C PRO A 141 -9.72 -18.31 4.17
N THR A 142 -10.14 -19.40 4.81
CA THR A 142 -9.48 -20.70 4.68
C THR A 142 -10.32 -21.61 3.79
N CYS A 143 -9.69 -22.28 2.82
CA CYS A 143 -10.35 -23.29 1.99
C CYS A 143 -9.94 -24.68 2.46
N SER A 144 -10.85 -25.40 3.11
CA SER A 144 -10.63 -26.79 3.57
C SER A 144 -11.27 -27.78 2.59
N HIS A 145 -10.60 -28.88 2.29
CA HIS A 145 -11.19 -29.93 1.46
C HIS A 145 -12.34 -30.57 2.24
N GLU A 146 -13.46 -30.87 1.58
CA GLU A 146 -14.66 -31.42 2.24
C GLU A 146 -14.33 -32.68 3.09
N ALA A 147 -13.48 -33.57 2.57
CA ALA A 147 -13.01 -34.76 3.28
C ALA A 147 -11.95 -34.52 4.39
N LEU A 148 -11.44 -33.30 4.55
CA LEU A 148 -10.49 -32.90 5.60
C LEU A 148 -11.09 -31.89 6.59
N ARG A 149 -12.33 -31.44 6.34
CA ARG A 149 -13.05 -30.58 7.27
C ARG A 149 -13.28 -31.36 8.56
N LYS A 150 -12.81 -30.81 9.68
CA LYS A 150 -13.18 -31.33 11.00
C LYS A 150 -14.66 -31.02 11.21
N CYS A 151 -15.45 -32.03 11.55
CA CYS A 151 -16.86 -31.81 11.86
C CYS A 151 -17.00 -30.87 13.06
N ARG A 152 -18.04 -30.03 13.04
CA ARG A 152 -18.39 -29.15 14.16
C ARG A 152 -18.82 -29.98 15.36
N ASP A 153 -18.85 -29.37 16.54
CA ASP A 153 -19.21 -30.08 17.78
C ASP A 153 -20.64 -30.68 17.77
N ASN A 154 -21.52 -30.18 16.90
CA ASN A 154 -22.89 -30.64 16.70
C ASN A 154 -23.08 -31.48 15.41
N GLU A 155 -21.99 -31.93 14.81
CA GLU A 155 -21.97 -32.78 13.62
C GLU A 155 -21.32 -34.13 13.96
N PHE A 156 -21.88 -35.22 13.44
CA PHE A 156 -21.27 -36.54 13.44
C PHE A 156 -20.39 -36.73 12.20
N GLN A 157 -19.21 -37.33 12.37
CA GLN A 157 -18.29 -37.64 11.27
C GLN A 157 -18.53 -39.06 10.77
N CYS A 158 -19.03 -39.17 9.54
CA CYS A 158 -19.19 -40.42 8.81
C CYS A 158 -17.84 -41.07 8.50
N ASN A 159 -17.83 -42.38 8.21
CA ASN A 159 -16.63 -43.13 7.84
C ASN A 159 -15.98 -42.59 6.55
N ASN A 160 -16.78 -42.10 5.60
CA ASN A 160 -16.32 -41.42 4.39
C ASN A 160 -15.83 -39.97 4.61
N ARG A 161 -15.75 -39.52 5.87
CA ARG A 161 -15.35 -38.17 6.33
C ARG A 161 -16.34 -37.05 6.00
N ARG A 162 -17.57 -37.37 5.59
CA ARG A 162 -18.68 -36.43 5.52
C ARG A 162 -19.14 -36.06 6.95
N CYS A 163 -19.66 -34.86 7.11
CA CYS A 163 -20.24 -34.40 8.37
C CYS A 163 -21.75 -34.27 8.19
N ILE A 164 -22.53 -34.90 9.09
CA ILE A 164 -23.99 -34.76 9.18
C ILE A 164 -24.36 -34.17 10.55
N PRO A 165 -25.51 -33.51 10.73
CA PRO A 165 -26.00 -33.13 12.05
C PRO A 165 -26.07 -34.33 13.01
N THR A 166 -25.61 -34.19 14.25
CA THR A 166 -25.64 -35.29 15.24
C THR A 166 -27.05 -35.83 15.49
N ILE A 167 -28.09 -35.02 15.25
CA ILE A 167 -29.50 -35.41 15.38
C ILE A 167 -29.97 -36.43 14.34
N TRP A 168 -29.24 -36.59 13.23
CA TRP A 168 -29.52 -37.56 12.16
C TRP A 168 -28.84 -38.90 12.42
N ARG A 169 -28.02 -39.00 13.47
CA ARG A 169 -27.43 -40.27 13.85
C ARG A 169 -28.52 -41.15 14.48
N CYS A 170 -28.68 -42.37 13.97
CA CYS A 170 -29.62 -43.37 14.46
C CYS A 170 -31.09 -43.00 14.27
N ASP A 171 -31.41 -42.35 13.16
CA ASP A 171 -32.77 -41.91 12.84
C ASP A 171 -33.48 -42.79 11.81
N LYS A 172 -32.78 -43.83 11.33
CA LYS A 172 -33.21 -44.88 10.37
C LYS A 172 -33.06 -44.50 8.89
N ASP A 173 -32.48 -43.35 8.57
CA ASP A 173 -32.12 -42.98 7.20
C ASP A 173 -30.60 -43.02 6.98
N ASP A 174 -30.14 -43.26 5.74
CA ASP A 174 -28.70 -43.21 5.38
C ASP A 174 -28.33 -41.79 4.94
N ASP A 175 -27.96 -40.94 5.91
CA ASP A 175 -27.52 -39.57 5.65
C ASP A 175 -26.03 -39.48 5.33
N CYS A 176 -25.24 -40.43 5.83
CA CYS A 176 -23.83 -40.51 5.54
C CYS A 176 -23.52 -40.96 4.10
N SER A 177 -24.46 -41.57 3.37
CA SER A 177 -24.28 -42.23 2.06
C SER A 177 -23.30 -43.42 2.09
N ASP A 178 -22.87 -43.82 3.29
CA ASP A 178 -22.10 -45.02 3.59
C ASP A 178 -22.70 -45.78 4.80
N ASN A 179 -23.88 -45.35 5.27
CA ASN A 179 -24.65 -45.92 6.37
C ASN A 179 -23.92 -45.96 7.74
N SER A 180 -22.84 -45.19 7.91
CA SER A 180 -22.05 -45.18 9.15
C SER A 180 -22.70 -44.43 10.33
N ASP A 181 -23.71 -43.64 10.06
CA ASP A 181 -24.60 -42.97 11.01
C ASP A 181 -25.58 -43.93 11.71
N GLU A 182 -25.99 -44.99 11.02
CA GLU A 182 -26.89 -46.01 11.56
C GLU A 182 -26.17 -47.18 12.23
N GLU A 183 -24.83 -47.09 12.35
CA GLU A 183 -24.01 -48.08 13.03
C GLU A 183 -23.96 -47.83 14.55
N ASN A 184 -24.07 -48.92 15.31
CA ASN A 184 -23.91 -48.93 16.77
C ASN A 184 -24.87 -47.99 17.53
N CYS A 185 -26.14 -48.00 17.12
CA CYS A 185 -27.17 -47.12 17.68
C CYS A 185 -27.68 -47.50 19.07
N GLY A 186 -27.35 -48.68 19.58
CA GLY A 186 -27.88 -49.19 20.84
C GLY A 186 -29.38 -49.47 20.73
N CYS A 187 -29.81 -50.64 21.19
CA CYS A 187 -31.23 -50.93 21.30
C CYS A 187 -31.75 -50.32 22.61
N SER A 188 -32.68 -49.37 22.52
CA SER A 188 -33.55 -48.96 23.64
C SER A 188 -34.94 -49.55 23.47
#